data_AF-A0A958C3H2-F1
#
_entry.id   AF-A0A958C3H2-F1
#
_cell.length_a   1.000
_cell.length_b   1.000
_cell.length_c   1.000
_cell.angle_alpha   90.00
_cell.angle_beta   90.00
_cell.angle_gamma   90.00
#
_symmetry.space_group_name_H-M   'P 1'
#
loop_
_entity.id
_entity.type
_entity.pdbx_description
1 polymer ?
#
loop_
_entity_poly.entity_id
_entity_poly.type
_entity_poly.pdbx_seq_one_letter_code
_entity_poly.pdbx_strand_id
1 'polypeptide(L)'
;LSGVIPLNPSASNQWVVDGAHSATGRPLLANDTHMMVAMPALWYQAHLSGGRYQVAGVSMPGVPGVVIGHNDHIAWGMTTGWQDSQDLYVEKVNPANPREFEFRGKWEKAEVVREVILVKGRSAPLVEEVLITRHGPIVSKLGDEKQPLALRWTAHDVTDPVSAFLGVN
;
A
#
# COMPACT_ATOMS: atom_id res chain seq x y z
N LEU A 1 -6.03 15.89 19.03
CA LEU A 1 -6.37 14.52 18.57
C LEU A 1 -5.07 13.92 18.06
N SER A 2 -4.38 13.15 18.90
CA SER A 2 -3.06 12.58 18.62
C SER A 2 -3.16 11.63 17.43
N GLY A 3 -2.53 12.00 16.32
CA GLY A 3 -2.43 11.21 15.09
C GLY A 3 -1.46 10.03 15.19
N VAL A 4 -1.52 9.29 16.29
CA VAL A 4 -0.91 7.97 16.35
C VAL A 4 -1.97 7.01 15.82
N ILE A 5 -1.84 6.60 14.56
CA ILE A 5 -2.52 5.40 14.06
C ILE A 5 -2.12 4.30 15.04
N PRO A 6 -3.05 3.71 15.82
CA PRO A 6 -2.66 2.63 16.69
C PRO A 6 -2.10 1.53 15.81
N LEU A 7 -0.83 1.20 16.02
CA LEU A 7 -0.23 -0.04 15.53
C LEU A 7 -0.93 -1.17 16.26
N ASN A 8 -2.14 -1.49 15.81
CA ASN A 8 -2.76 -2.75 16.16
C ASN A 8 -1.91 -3.80 15.43
N PRO A 9 -1.22 -4.72 16.11
CA PRO A 9 -0.47 -5.77 15.43
C PRO A 9 -1.48 -6.73 14.79
N SER A 10 -2.06 -6.32 13.68
CA SER A 10 -2.89 -7.15 12.81
C SER A 10 -1.92 -7.91 11.92
N ALA A 11 -1.47 -9.06 12.39
CA ALA A 11 -0.84 -10.05 11.53
C ALA A 11 -1.93 -10.97 10.97
N SER A 12 -1.68 -11.69 9.89
CA SER A 12 -2.56 -12.75 9.40
C SER A 12 -1.85 -14.09 9.46
N ASN A 13 -2.59 -15.20 9.49
CA ASN A 13 -2.02 -16.53 9.48
C ASN A 13 -2.03 -17.13 8.07
N GLN A 14 -0.96 -17.82 7.69
CA GLN A 14 -0.94 -18.65 6.49
C GLN A 14 -0.01 -19.84 6.65
N TRP A 15 -0.47 -21.04 6.30
CA TRP A 15 0.33 -22.27 6.31
C TRP A 15 0.19 -23.02 4.98
N VAL A 16 1.29 -23.61 4.54
CA VAL A 16 1.33 -24.54 3.41
C VAL A 16 1.97 -25.84 3.90
N VAL A 17 1.33 -26.97 3.60
CA VAL A 17 1.79 -28.30 3.97
C VAL A 17 1.96 -29.11 2.70
N ASP A 18 3.14 -29.70 2.50
CA ASP A 18 3.40 -30.62 1.39
C ASP A 18 2.64 -31.95 1.55
N GLY A 19 2.39 -32.64 0.44
CA GLY A 19 1.67 -33.92 0.43
C GLY A 19 2.28 -35.01 1.29
N ALA A 20 3.60 -35.03 1.50
CA ALA A 20 4.27 -35.97 2.41
C ALA A 20 3.83 -35.81 3.88
N HIS A 21 3.26 -34.66 4.24
CA HIS A 21 2.81 -34.34 5.60
C HIS A 21 1.28 -34.24 5.70
N SER A 22 0.54 -34.63 4.65
CA SER A 22 -0.92 -34.58 4.64
C SER A 22 -1.55 -35.96 4.54
N ALA A 23 -2.69 -36.17 5.19
CA ALA A 23 -3.42 -37.44 5.14
C ALA A 23 -3.93 -37.79 3.73
N THR A 24 -3.99 -36.81 2.82
CA THR A 24 -4.45 -37.00 1.44
C THR A 24 -3.31 -37.30 0.47
N GLY A 25 -2.05 -37.18 0.89
CA GLY A 25 -0.89 -37.23 -0.01
C GLY A 25 -0.82 -36.04 -0.97
N ARG A 26 -1.61 -34.97 -0.75
CA ARG A 26 -1.68 -33.76 -1.59
C ARG A 26 -1.38 -32.50 -0.78
N PRO A 27 -0.86 -31.43 -1.41
CA PRO A 27 -0.62 -30.17 -0.72
C PRO A 27 -1.90 -29.58 -0.11
N LEU A 28 -1.76 -28.92 1.03
CA LEU A 28 -2.82 -28.16 1.70
C LEU A 28 -2.35 -26.73 1.94
N LEU A 29 -3.23 -25.77 1.68
CA LEU A 29 -3.02 -24.36 2.02
C LEU A 29 -4.15 -23.90 2.93
N ALA A 30 -3.79 -23.20 4.00
CA ALA A 30 -4.73 -22.50 4.88
C ALA A 30 -4.29 -21.04 4.99
N ASN A 31 -5.18 -20.10 4.70
CA ASN A 31 -4.92 -18.67 4.85
C ASN A 31 -6.10 -18.01 5.60
N ASP A 32 -5.76 -17.41 6.74
CA ASP A 32 -6.68 -16.76 7.66
C ASP A 32 -6.26 -15.29 7.78
N THR A 33 -6.86 -14.45 6.95
CA THR A 33 -6.58 -13.00 6.89
C THR A 33 -7.32 -12.25 7.99
N HIS A 34 -6.59 -11.46 8.76
CA HIS A 34 -7.18 -10.66 9.84
C HIS A 34 -7.44 -9.24 9.35
N MET A 35 -8.73 -8.93 9.14
CA MET A 35 -9.21 -7.59 8.79
C MET A 35 -10.23 -7.12 9.83
N MET A 36 -10.34 -5.81 10.03
CA MET A 36 -11.43 -5.27 10.84
C MET A 36 -12.78 -5.66 10.23
N VAL A 37 -13.70 -6.13 11.08
CA VAL A 37 -15.07 -6.44 10.68
C VAL A 37 -15.79 -5.13 10.37
N ALA A 38 -16.27 -4.99 9.13
CA ALA A 38 -16.94 -3.79 8.65
C ALA A 38 -18.13 -4.15 7.74
N MET A 39 -19.04 -3.19 7.56
CA MET A 39 -20.15 -3.26 6.61
C MET A 39 -20.11 -2.03 5.69
N PRO A 40 -19.88 -2.20 4.38
CA PRO A 40 -19.66 -3.46 3.68
C PRO A 40 -18.35 -4.17 4.07
N ALA A 41 -18.33 -5.50 3.94
CA ALA A 41 -17.13 -6.29 4.15
C ALA A 41 -16.07 -5.97 3.07
N LEU A 42 -14.80 -5.94 3.46
CA LEU A 42 -13.71 -5.71 2.51
C LEU A 42 -13.53 -6.88 1.55
N TRP A 43 -13.51 -8.11 2.09
CA TRP A 43 -13.41 -9.31 1.28
C TRP A 43 -14.74 -9.62 0.61
N TYR A 44 -14.68 -9.79 -0.72
CA TYR A 44 -15.81 -10.18 -1.55
C TYR A 44 -15.49 -11.52 -2.21
N GLN A 45 -16.26 -12.56 -1.90
CA GLN A 45 -16.05 -13.87 -2.51
C GLN A 45 -16.50 -13.87 -3.97
N ALA A 46 -15.65 -14.36 -4.86
CA ALA A 46 -15.93 -14.43 -6.29
C ALA A 46 -15.36 -15.71 -6.90
N HIS A 47 -16.02 -16.17 -7.96
CA HIS A 47 -15.52 -17.20 -8.88
C HIS A 47 -15.61 -16.64 -10.29
N LEU A 48 -14.46 -16.51 -10.94
CA LEU A 48 -14.36 -16.08 -12.33
C LEU A 48 -14.21 -17.33 -13.21
N SER A 49 -15.18 -17.53 -14.11
CA SER A 49 -15.19 -18.64 -15.05
C SER A 49 -15.46 -18.10 -16.46
N GLY A 50 -14.47 -18.20 -17.34
CA GLY A 50 -14.57 -17.74 -18.73
C GLY A 50 -13.26 -17.23 -19.31
N GLY A 51 -13.10 -17.42 -20.62
CA GLY A 51 -11.85 -17.08 -21.31
C GLY A 51 -10.69 -17.88 -20.74
N ARG A 52 -9.67 -17.18 -20.21
CA ARG A 52 -8.52 -17.80 -19.54
C ARG A 52 -8.72 -18.05 -18.04
N TYR A 53 -9.85 -17.61 -17.46
CA TYR A 53 -10.05 -17.64 -16.02
C TYR A 53 -10.86 -18.86 -15.59
N GLN A 54 -10.32 -19.56 -14.62
CA GLN A 54 -11.00 -20.55 -13.81
C GLN A 54 -10.45 -20.47 -12.39
N VAL A 55 -10.90 -19.44 -11.66
CA VAL A 55 -10.28 -19.03 -10.40
C VAL A 55 -11.35 -18.61 -9.39
N ALA A 56 -11.24 -19.14 -8.17
CA ALA A 56 -12.18 -18.87 -7.09
C ALA A 56 -11.46 -18.47 -5.80
N GLY A 57 -12.09 -17.57 -5.04
CA GLY A 57 -11.54 -17.10 -3.78
C GLY A 57 -12.17 -15.77 -3.36
N VAL A 58 -11.37 -14.88 -2.81
CA VAL A 58 -11.80 -13.54 -2.38
C VAL A 58 -11.09 -12.44 -3.17
N SER A 59 -11.83 -11.36 -3.40
CA SER A 59 -11.40 -10.12 -4.04
C SER A 59 -11.70 -8.93 -3.13
N MET A 60 -11.39 -7.72 -3.58
CA MET A 60 -11.71 -6.45 -2.92
C MET A 60 -12.40 -5.51 -3.92
N PRO A 61 -13.23 -4.56 -3.45
CA PRO A 61 -13.83 -3.55 -4.31
C PRO A 61 -12.78 -2.84 -5.18
N GLY A 62 -13.01 -2.84 -6.50
CA GLY A 62 -12.12 -2.21 -7.49
C GLY A 62 -10.97 -3.09 -8.00
N VAL A 63 -10.75 -4.29 -7.43
CA VAL A 63 -9.69 -5.21 -7.88
C VAL A 63 -10.24 -6.15 -8.97
N PRO A 64 -9.61 -6.23 -10.16
CA PRO A 64 -10.14 -7.00 -11.28
C PRO A 64 -9.73 -8.49 -11.27
N GLY A 65 -9.81 -9.17 -10.11
CA GLY A 65 -9.39 -10.58 -9.97
C GLY A 65 -9.52 -11.13 -8.56
N VAL A 66 -9.14 -12.40 -8.37
CA VAL A 66 -9.06 -13.08 -7.07
C VAL A 66 -7.70 -12.82 -6.42
N VAL A 67 -7.72 -12.19 -5.24
CA VAL A 67 -6.53 -11.81 -4.45
C VAL A 67 -5.97 -12.98 -3.66
N ILE A 68 -6.86 -13.75 -3.02
CA ILE A 68 -6.52 -14.96 -2.27
C ILE A 68 -7.48 -16.04 -2.72
N GLY A 69 -6.96 -17.21 -3.08
CA GLY A 69 -7.81 -18.25 -3.65
C GLY A 69 -7.03 -19.38 -4.29
N HIS A 70 -7.65 -19.98 -5.30
CA HIS A 70 -7.07 -21.07 -6.06
C HIS A 70 -7.63 -21.09 -7.48
N ASN A 71 -6.88 -21.73 -8.37
CA ASN A 71 -7.32 -22.12 -9.71
C ASN A 71 -7.18 -23.64 -9.88
N ASP A 72 -7.26 -24.13 -11.11
CA ASP A 72 -7.16 -25.57 -11.41
C ASP A 72 -5.77 -26.17 -11.11
N HIS A 73 -4.75 -25.35 -10.86
CA HIS A 73 -3.35 -25.76 -10.74
C HIS A 73 -2.73 -25.47 -9.37
N ILE A 74 -3.06 -24.33 -8.76
CA ILE A 74 -2.43 -23.85 -7.53
C ILE A 74 -3.45 -23.19 -6.59
N ALA A 75 -3.10 -23.14 -5.30
CA ALA A 75 -3.73 -22.27 -4.31
C ALA A 75 -2.70 -21.28 -3.78
N TRP A 76 -3.13 -20.08 -3.42
CA TRP A 76 -2.27 -19.05 -2.82
C TRP A 76 -3.01 -18.28 -1.73
N GLY A 77 -2.21 -17.79 -0.78
CA GLY A 77 -2.63 -16.93 0.30
C GLY A 77 -1.70 -15.73 0.43
N MET A 78 -2.10 -14.77 1.25
CA MET A 78 -1.32 -13.58 1.55
C MET A 78 -1.35 -13.28 3.05
N THR A 79 -0.23 -12.77 3.57
CA THR A 79 -0.12 -12.17 4.90
C THR A 79 0.79 -10.95 4.84
N THR A 80 0.70 -10.09 5.85
CA THR A 80 1.62 -8.97 6.03
C THR A 80 3.04 -9.48 6.20
N GLY A 81 3.93 -9.15 5.28
CA GLY A 81 5.33 -9.61 5.33
C GLY A 81 6.28 -8.69 6.09
N TRP A 82 5.79 -7.55 6.61
CA TRP A 82 6.57 -6.56 7.39
C TRP A 82 7.90 -6.16 6.74
N GLN A 83 7.96 -6.16 5.42
CA GLN A 83 9.16 -5.76 4.69
C GLN A 83 9.39 -4.26 4.84
N ASP A 84 10.65 -3.90 5.03
CA ASP A 84 11.07 -2.50 4.95
C ASP A 84 10.93 -2.01 3.51
N SER A 85 9.99 -1.08 3.30
CA SER A 85 9.65 -0.53 1.99
C SER A 85 9.61 1.00 2.02
N GLN A 86 9.92 1.61 3.16
CA GLN A 86 9.74 3.03 3.42
C GLN A 86 10.93 3.59 4.22
N ASP A 87 11.60 4.58 3.64
CA ASP A 87 12.67 5.34 4.30
C ASP A 87 12.24 6.78 4.54
N LEU A 88 12.71 7.37 5.64
CA LEU A 88 12.58 8.80 5.93
C LEU A 88 13.93 9.50 5.75
N TYR A 89 13.93 10.56 4.94
CA TYR A 89 15.09 11.42 4.72
C TYR A 89 14.90 12.75 5.43
N VAL A 90 15.89 13.15 6.24
CA VAL A 90 15.93 14.50 6.82
C VAL A 90 16.43 15.47 5.75
N GLU A 91 15.54 16.33 5.27
CA GLU A 91 15.85 17.28 4.20
C GLU A 91 16.30 18.62 4.78
N LYS A 92 17.40 19.15 4.26
CA LYS A 92 17.89 20.47 4.64
C LYS A 92 17.32 21.54 3.72
N VAL A 93 16.57 22.46 4.28
CA VAL A 93 15.92 23.56 3.55
C VAL A 93 16.91 24.68 3.27
N ASN A 94 16.82 25.29 2.09
CA ASN A 94 17.51 26.53 1.79
C ASN A 94 16.95 27.66 2.68
N PRO A 95 17.76 28.31 3.54
CA PRO A 95 17.29 29.43 4.37
C PRO A 95 16.75 30.62 3.58
N ALA A 96 17.18 30.78 2.32
CA ALA A 96 16.72 31.84 1.42
C ALA A 96 15.47 31.46 0.63
N ASN A 97 15.17 30.16 0.47
CA ASN A 97 14.02 29.69 -0.30
C ASN A 97 13.46 28.39 0.31
N PRO A 98 12.29 28.42 0.98
CA PRO A 98 11.74 27.24 1.64
C PRO A 98 11.25 26.12 0.68
N ARG A 99 11.33 26.35 -0.64
CA ARG A 99 11.00 25.37 -1.68
C ARG A 99 12.24 24.74 -2.32
N GLU A 100 13.42 24.99 -1.76
CA GLU A 100 14.68 24.39 -2.20
C GLU A 100 15.30 23.56 -1.09
N PHE A 101 15.86 22.42 -1.45
CA PHE A 101 16.45 21.45 -0.53
C PHE A 101 17.86 21.08 -0.98
N GLU A 102 18.78 20.87 -0.04
CA GLU A 102 20.17 20.54 -0.35
C GLU A 102 20.31 19.09 -0.77
N PHE A 103 20.92 18.86 -1.94
CA PHE A 103 21.42 17.55 -2.33
C PHE A 103 22.86 17.65 -2.84
N ARG A 104 23.78 16.90 -2.20
CA ARG A 104 25.21 16.86 -2.56
C ARG A 104 25.84 18.25 -2.73
N GLY A 105 25.53 19.16 -1.80
CA GLY A 105 26.09 20.52 -1.78
C GLY A 105 25.40 21.52 -2.73
N LYS A 106 24.31 21.14 -3.39
CA LYS A 106 23.56 22.00 -4.32
C LYS A 106 22.11 22.14 -3.87
N TRP A 107 21.55 23.33 -4.05
CA TRP A 107 20.13 23.57 -3.81
C TRP A 107 19.32 23.11 -5.03
N GLU A 108 18.37 22.22 -4.79
CA GLU A 108 17.42 21.73 -5.79
C GLU A 108 16.01 22.19 -5.44
N LYS A 109 15.26 22.66 -6.44
CA LYS A 109 13.85 23.02 -6.26
C LYS A 109 13.02 21.77 -6.09
N ALA A 110 12.16 21.74 -5.07
CA ALA A 110 11.12 20.75 -4.97
C ALA A 110 10.04 20.98 -6.05
N GLU A 111 9.44 19.90 -6.52
CA GLU A 111 8.16 19.98 -7.21
C GLU A 111 7.09 20.42 -6.20
N VAL A 112 6.19 21.29 -6.65
CA VAL A 112 5.09 21.81 -5.83
C VAL A 112 3.78 21.34 -6.47
N VAL A 113 3.14 20.36 -5.83
CA VAL A 113 1.81 19.91 -6.22
C VAL A 113 0.79 20.67 -5.38
N ARG A 114 -0.16 21.35 -6.05
CA ARG A 114 -1.23 22.11 -5.38
C ARG A 114 -2.50 21.27 -5.37
N GLU A 115 -2.83 20.72 -4.22
CA GLU A 115 -4.04 19.94 -4.00
C GLU A 115 -5.19 20.85 -3.59
N VAL A 116 -6.28 20.83 -4.35
CA VAL A 116 -7.47 21.64 -4.11
C VAL A 116 -8.58 20.76 -3.53
N ILE A 117 -8.83 20.91 -2.24
CA ILE A 117 -9.77 20.09 -1.47
C ILE A 117 -11.07 20.88 -1.27
N LEU A 118 -12.14 20.41 -1.90
CA LEU A 118 -13.48 20.96 -1.72
C LEU A 118 -14.07 20.44 -0.39
N VAL A 119 -14.32 21.35 0.55
CA VAL A 119 -14.88 20.99 1.87
C VAL A 119 -16.35 21.36 1.92
N LYS A 120 -17.21 20.37 2.13
CA LYS A 120 -18.67 20.58 2.28
C LYS A 120 -18.95 21.65 3.35
N GLY A 121 -19.74 22.65 2.98
CA GLY A 121 -20.11 23.76 3.87
C GLY A 121 -19.11 24.91 3.94
N ARG A 122 -17.94 24.81 3.27
CA ARG A 122 -17.04 25.96 3.08
C ARG A 122 -17.31 26.61 1.73
N SER A 123 -17.28 27.95 1.71
CA SER A 123 -17.44 28.74 0.49
C SER A 123 -16.17 28.76 -0.38
N ALA A 124 -15.00 28.54 0.22
CA ALA A 124 -13.72 28.48 -0.47
C ALA A 124 -13.04 27.10 -0.29
N PRO A 125 -12.29 26.62 -1.29
CA PRO A 125 -11.54 25.37 -1.18
C PRO A 125 -10.40 25.50 -0.14
N LEU A 126 -10.05 24.37 0.49
CA LEU A 126 -8.77 24.24 1.17
C LEU A 126 -7.72 23.92 0.10
N VAL A 127 -6.62 24.68 0.06
CA VAL A 127 -5.51 24.43 -0.86
C VAL A 127 -4.31 24.00 -0.06
N GLU A 128 -3.80 22.80 -0.32
CA GLU A 128 -2.59 22.27 0.29
C GLU A 128 -1.47 22.22 -0.74
N GLU A 129 -0.27 22.67 -0.34
CA GLU A 129 0.94 22.52 -1.14
C GLU A 129 1.73 21.31 -0.64
N VAL A 130 1.86 20.30 -1.52
CA VAL A 130 2.72 19.14 -1.31
C VAL A 130 4.05 19.42 -1.99
N LEU A 131 5.12 19.48 -1.20
CA LEU A 131 6.48 19.61 -1.70
C LEU A 131 7.06 18.21 -1.92
N ILE A 132 7.51 17.92 -3.14
CA ILE A 132 8.13 16.65 -3.49
C ILE A 132 9.60 16.92 -3.78
N THR A 133 10.48 16.39 -2.94
CA THR A 133 11.92 16.39 -3.16
C THR A 133 12.30 15.18 -4.02
N ARG A 134 13.58 15.06 -4.35
CA ARG A 134 14.11 13.84 -4.99
C ARG A 134 13.88 12.55 -4.19
N HIS A 135 13.75 12.63 -2.87
CA HIS A 135 13.56 11.45 -2.02
C HIS A 135 12.06 11.13 -1.85
N GLY A 136 11.19 12.11 -2.09
CA GLY A 136 9.74 11.93 -2.07
C GLY A 136 8.99 13.13 -1.48
N PRO A 137 7.69 12.99 -1.20
CA PRO A 137 6.90 14.04 -0.59
C PRO A 137 7.36 14.36 0.84
N ILE A 138 7.34 15.63 1.21
CA ILE A 138 7.56 16.08 2.59
C ILE A 138 6.33 15.73 3.45
N VAL A 139 6.53 14.89 4.46
CA VAL A 139 5.47 14.36 5.34
C VAL A 139 5.55 14.87 6.78
N SER A 140 6.48 15.77 7.10
CA SER A 140 6.69 16.27 8.47
C SER A 140 5.42 16.87 9.10
N LYS A 141 4.52 17.45 8.30
CA LYS A 141 3.22 17.98 8.76
C LYS A 141 2.25 16.91 9.28
N LEU A 142 2.47 15.64 8.96
CA LEU A 142 1.63 14.53 9.43
C LEU A 142 1.95 14.11 10.87
N GLY A 143 3.09 14.55 11.41
CA GLY A 143 3.50 14.35 12.80
C GLY A 143 3.89 15.66 13.48
N ASP A 144 4.50 15.56 14.67
CA ASP A 144 5.01 16.70 15.44
C ASP A 144 6.49 17.02 15.11
N GLU A 145 6.94 16.61 13.93
CA GLU A 145 8.34 16.69 13.51
C GLU A 145 8.71 18.11 13.05
N LYS A 146 9.73 18.68 13.69
CA LYS A 146 10.20 20.03 13.37
C LYS A 146 11.12 20.06 12.15
N GLN A 147 11.78 18.95 11.85
CA GLN A 147 12.64 18.81 10.68
C GLN A 147 11.80 18.37 9.48
N PRO A 148 12.08 18.88 8.27
CA PRO A 148 11.42 18.39 7.07
C PRO A 148 11.85 16.94 6.79
N LEU A 149 10.87 16.05 6.74
CA LEU A 149 11.07 14.63 6.45
C LEU A 149 10.46 14.31 5.09
N ALA A 150 11.28 13.82 4.16
CA ALA A 150 10.79 13.25 2.91
C ALA A 150 10.57 11.74 3.05
N LEU A 151 9.44 11.24 2.57
CA LEU A 151 9.12 9.80 2.55
C LEU A 151 9.51 9.17 1.21
N ARG A 152 10.51 8.30 1.24
CA ARG A 152 10.84 7.43 0.11
C ARG A 152 10.10 6.11 0.27
N TRP A 153 9.16 5.84 -0.64
CA TRP A 153 8.43 4.58 -0.67
C TRP A 153 8.58 3.91 -2.04
N THR A 154 8.82 2.60 -2.05
CA THR A 154 8.82 1.78 -3.29
C THR A 154 7.51 1.85 -4.07
N ALA A 155 6.37 2.15 -3.41
CA ALA A 155 5.09 2.35 -4.10
C ALA A 155 5.06 3.58 -5.02
N HIS A 156 6.02 4.52 -4.86
CA HIS A 156 6.17 5.65 -5.77
C HIS A 156 6.91 5.28 -7.06
N ASP A 157 7.54 4.10 -7.12
CA ASP A 157 8.24 3.65 -8.32
C ASP A 157 7.26 3.06 -9.33
N VAL A 158 7.54 3.30 -10.61
CA VAL A 158 6.75 2.73 -11.70
C VAL A 158 6.96 1.21 -11.70
N THR A 159 5.88 0.49 -11.39
CA THR A 159 5.83 -0.98 -11.36
C THR A 159 4.55 -1.47 -12.05
N ASP A 160 4.47 -2.76 -12.36
CA ASP A 160 3.26 -3.39 -12.92
C ASP A 160 2.74 -4.53 -12.03
N PRO A 161 2.24 -4.19 -10.82
CA PRO A 161 1.71 -5.20 -9.90
C PRO A 161 0.44 -5.83 -10.44
N VAL A 162 -0.32 -5.14 -11.31
CA VAL A 162 -1.58 -5.64 -11.86
C VAL A 162 -1.35 -6.79 -12.82
N SER A 163 -0.41 -6.70 -13.76
CA SER A 163 -0.12 -7.82 -14.65
C SER A 163 0.44 -9.03 -13.89
N ALA A 164 1.30 -8.81 -12.90
CA ALA A 164 1.82 -9.88 -12.06
C ALA A 164 0.69 -10.60 -11.30
N PHE A 165 -0.22 -9.82 -10.71
CA PHE A 165 -1.40 -10.30 -10.01
C PHE A 165 -2.35 -11.10 -10.91
N LEU A 166 -2.70 -10.56 -12.08
CA LEU A 166 -3.56 -11.23 -13.07
C LEU A 166 -2.88 -12.43 -13.73
N GLY A 167 -1.54 -12.52 -13.67
CA GLY A 167 -0.79 -13.66 -14.16
C GLY A 167 -0.98 -14.93 -13.31
N VAL A 168 -1.30 -14.77 -12.02
CA VAL A 168 -1.57 -15.89 -11.09
C VAL A 168 -3.02 -16.37 -11.18
N ASN A 169 -3.94 -15.47 -11.57
CA ASN A 169 -5.36 -15.73 -11.80
C ASN A 169 -5.61 -16.52 -13.10
#